data_AF-A0A6I9VR72-F1
#
_entry.id   AF-A0A6I9VR72-F1
#
_cell.length_a   1.000
_cell.length_b   1.000
_cell.length_c   1.000
_cell.angle_alpha   90.00
_cell.angle_beta   90.00
_cell.angle_gamma   90.00
#
_symmetry.space_group_name_H-M   'P 1'
#
loop_
_entity.id
_entity.type
_entity.pdbx_description
1 polymer ?
#
loop_
_entity_poly.entity_id
_entity_poly.type
_entity_poly.pdbx_seq_one_letter_code
_entity_poly.pdbx_strand_id
1 'polypeptide(L)'
;MNVILIPFFLAAHMVVNDTSEWMFGPEYSYDMNITYVIKSDPHEPINDMQLISTIKCRPKMSNSLFCHLNNSTYLQLFKNHTFTREVTTEQMFEIKFNNRGVEGLIIEPPTRMDVVNILRKIATQFNIVVDPITIRMSQYMNRENSSMGDCATTYRITHEETDMLEKEDKDFQLVVMPLIDAELGTLSIEKSRKRCINAPRYVDFSTGILKMGRFISKIHIDPDKFETFTEFDGKISLLSESEHRRLSFKEIIQINLNGIEPAQGELPTLFYGEMIDLNTNNDIPSNFIN
;
A
#
# COMPACT_ATOMS: atom_id res chain seq x y z
N MET A 1 -16.08 18.90 -8.85
CA MET A 1 -16.61 17.72 -8.12
C MET A 1 -15.62 17.34 -7.04
N ASN A 2 -16.05 17.05 -5.81
CA ASN A 2 -15.15 16.59 -4.74
C ASN A 2 -15.29 15.08 -4.56
N VAL A 3 -14.16 14.37 -4.52
CA VAL A 3 -14.13 12.91 -4.39
C VAL A 3 -13.17 12.49 -3.28
N ILE A 4 -13.47 11.38 -2.59
CA ILE A 4 -12.65 10.87 -1.49
C ILE A 4 -11.65 9.86 -2.03
N LEU A 5 -10.37 10.21 -1.99
CA LEU A 5 -9.28 9.35 -2.46
C LEU A 5 -8.89 8.33 -1.38
N ILE A 6 -8.72 8.79 -0.14
CA ILE A 6 -8.43 7.98 1.04
C ILE A 6 -9.40 8.41 2.13
N PRO A 7 -10.33 7.54 2.56
CA PRO A 7 -11.28 7.86 3.62
C PRO A 7 -10.63 8.49 4.85
N PHE A 8 -11.25 9.55 5.38
CA PHE A 8 -10.81 10.34 6.53
C PHE A 8 -9.49 11.11 6.40
N PHE A 9 -8.75 10.97 5.29
CA PHE A 9 -7.46 11.62 5.12
C PHE A 9 -7.31 12.48 3.84
N LEU A 10 -7.60 11.94 2.65
CA LEU A 10 -7.28 12.59 1.38
C LEU A 10 -8.50 12.67 0.45
N ALA A 11 -8.75 13.86 -0.09
CA ALA A 11 -9.77 14.11 -1.10
C ALA A 11 -9.14 14.74 -2.35
N ALA A 12 -9.90 14.76 -3.45
CA ALA A 12 -9.54 15.46 -4.67
C ALA A 12 -10.68 16.39 -5.10
N HIS A 13 -10.35 17.64 -5.41
CA HIS A 13 -11.21 18.61 -6.08
C HIS A 13 -10.95 18.53 -7.58
N MET A 14 -11.93 18.06 -8.33
CA MET A 14 -11.85 17.87 -9.78
C MET A 14 -12.61 18.95 -10.54
N VAL A 15 -12.03 19.45 -11.63
CA VAL A 15 -12.72 20.34 -12.56
C VAL A 15 -13.40 19.45 -13.61
N VAL A 16 -14.73 19.32 -13.52
CA VAL A 16 -15.51 18.44 -14.40
C VAL A 16 -16.46 19.29 -15.23
N ASN A 17 -16.26 19.27 -16.55
CA ASN A 17 -17.09 20.01 -17.50
C ASN A 17 -18.43 19.31 -17.79
N ASP A 18 -18.41 17.98 -17.92
CA ASP A 18 -19.60 17.16 -18.15
C ASP A 18 -19.75 16.10 -17.06
N THR A 19 -20.79 16.23 -16.22
CA THR A 19 -21.06 15.28 -15.13
C THR A 19 -21.72 13.99 -15.61
N SER A 20 -22.21 13.94 -16.85
CA SER A 20 -22.86 12.74 -17.41
C SER A 20 -21.88 11.59 -17.64
N GLU A 21 -20.60 11.89 -17.88
CA GLU A 21 -19.55 10.87 -17.96
C GLU A 21 -19.27 10.20 -16.60
N TRP A 22 -19.63 10.88 -15.50
CA TRP A 22 -19.36 10.44 -14.13
C TRP A 22 -20.55 9.74 -13.47
N MET A 23 -21.49 9.20 -14.26
CA MET A 23 -22.68 8.49 -13.74
C MET A 23 -22.34 7.37 -12.76
N PHE A 24 -21.22 6.67 -12.98
CA PHE A 24 -20.76 5.59 -12.11
C PHE A 24 -19.72 6.05 -11.07
N GLY A 25 -19.50 7.35 -10.94
CA GLY A 25 -18.52 7.94 -10.04
C GLY A 25 -17.07 7.79 -10.51
N PRO A 26 -16.11 8.17 -9.66
CA PRO A 26 -14.69 8.18 -10.01
C PRO A 26 -14.03 6.79 -9.86
N GLU A 27 -13.02 6.54 -10.68
CA GLU A 27 -12.07 5.43 -10.57
C GLU A 27 -10.64 5.98 -10.49
N TYR A 28 -9.92 5.54 -9.47
CA TYR A 28 -8.53 5.92 -9.18
C TYR A 28 -7.60 4.84 -9.72
N SER A 29 -6.67 5.21 -10.59
CA SER A 29 -5.65 4.29 -11.09
C SER A 29 -4.33 4.56 -10.39
N TYR A 30 -3.73 3.51 -9.83
CA TYR A 30 -2.42 3.56 -9.18
C TYR A 30 -1.44 2.60 -9.86
N ASP A 31 -0.22 3.07 -10.08
CA ASP A 31 0.88 2.21 -10.49
C ASP A 31 1.56 1.63 -9.26
N MET A 32 1.69 0.30 -9.22
CA MET A 32 2.33 -0.43 -8.14
C MET A 32 3.60 -1.13 -8.63
N ASN A 33 4.67 -0.99 -7.87
CA ASN A 33 5.90 -1.75 -8.04
C ASN A 33 6.38 -2.29 -6.69
N ILE A 34 6.54 -3.60 -6.59
CA ILE A 34 7.14 -4.28 -5.43
C ILE A 34 8.42 -4.96 -5.88
N THR A 35 9.56 -4.57 -5.30
CA THR A 35 10.88 -5.16 -5.57
C THR A 35 11.38 -5.89 -4.34
N TYR A 36 11.81 -7.13 -4.53
CA TYR A 36 12.48 -7.97 -3.54
C TYR A 36 13.93 -8.18 -3.97
N VAL A 37 14.87 -7.90 -3.08
CA VAL A 37 16.31 -8.14 -3.26
C VAL A 37 16.74 -9.15 -2.21
N ILE A 38 17.09 -10.36 -2.63
CA ILE A 38 17.45 -11.47 -1.73
C ILE A 38 18.92 -11.81 -1.90
N LYS A 39 19.66 -11.89 -0.79
CA LYS A 39 21.08 -12.22 -0.75
C LYS A 39 21.36 -13.27 0.31
N SER A 40 21.95 -14.40 -0.06
CA SER A 40 22.36 -15.43 0.92
C SER A 40 23.73 -15.17 1.55
N ASP A 41 24.63 -14.52 0.83
CA ASP A 41 25.99 -14.14 1.26
C ASP A 41 26.43 -12.86 0.50
N PRO A 42 27.24 -11.95 1.06
CA PRO A 42 27.83 -10.82 0.31
C PRO A 42 28.57 -11.22 -0.97
N HIS A 43 29.06 -12.47 -1.08
CA HIS A 43 29.76 -12.99 -2.27
C HIS A 43 28.87 -13.80 -3.22
N GLU A 44 27.60 -14.03 -2.87
CA GLU A 44 26.66 -14.79 -3.69
C GLU A 44 25.84 -13.90 -4.64
N PRO A 45 25.33 -14.45 -5.75
CA PRO A 45 24.52 -13.70 -6.70
C PRO A 45 23.23 -13.21 -6.05
N ILE A 46 22.91 -11.96 -6.33
CA ILE A 46 21.66 -11.33 -5.93
C ILE A 46 20.52 -11.97 -6.73
N ASN A 47 19.43 -12.36 -6.05
CA ASN A 47 18.19 -12.76 -6.68
C ASN A 47 17.20 -11.62 -6.50
N ASP A 48 16.87 -10.95 -7.60
CA ASP A 48 15.92 -9.84 -7.61
C ASP A 48 14.59 -10.31 -8.19
N MET A 49 13.50 -10.02 -7.50
CA MET A 49 12.14 -10.25 -7.98
C MET A 49 11.40 -8.94 -8.00
N GLN A 50 10.65 -8.67 -9.06
CA GLN A 50 9.87 -7.46 -9.20
C GLN A 50 8.45 -7.82 -9.63
N LEU A 51 7.48 -7.19 -8.98
CA LEU A 51 6.06 -7.28 -9.29
C LEU A 51 5.57 -5.89 -9.68
N ILE A 52 5.17 -5.72 -10.93
CA ILE A 52 4.60 -4.48 -11.45
C ILE A 52 3.13 -4.73 -11.73
N SER A 53 2.24 -3.87 -11.28
CA SER A 53 0.79 -4.01 -11.50
C SER A 53 0.10 -2.66 -11.47
N THR A 54 -1.13 -2.60 -11.97
CA THR A 54 -2.01 -1.45 -11.80
C THR A 54 -3.09 -1.79 -10.78
N ILE A 55 -3.38 -0.88 -9.84
CA ILE A 55 -4.47 -1.01 -8.89
C ILE A 55 -5.52 0.02 -9.26
N LYS A 56 -6.76 -0.42 -9.49
CA LYS A 56 -7.89 0.45 -9.72
C LYS A 56 -8.80 0.46 -8.51
N CYS A 57 -9.06 1.62 -7.91
CA CYS A 57 -9.89 1.74 -6.72
C CYS A 57 -11.06 2.70 -6.94
N ARG A 58 -12.19 2.43 -6.29
CA ARG A 58 -13.40 3.25 -6.34
C ARG A 58 -13.99 3.38 -4.93
N PRO A 59 -14.53 4.54 -4.54
CA PRO A 59 -15.28 4.67 -3.30
C PRO A 59 -16.54 3.80 -3.37
N LYS A 60 -16.72 2.91 -2.38
CA LYS A 60 -17.94 2.10 -2.24
C LYS A 60 -18.88 2.67 -1.18
N MET A 61 -18.31 3.09 -0.06
CA MET A 61 -18.98 3.79 1.05
C MET A 61 -18.03 4.86 1.58
N SER A 62 -18.50 5.71 2.48
CA SER A 62 -17.69 6.79 3.09
C SER A 62 -16.43 6.30 3.80
N ASN A 63 -16.37 5.02 4.17
CA ASN A 63 -15.27 4.40 4.90
C ASN A 63 -14.66 3.19 4.17
N SER A 64 -14.85 3.06 2.86
CA SER A 64 -14.32 1.91 2.13
C SER A 64 -14.00 2.18 0.67
N LEU A 65 -12.87 1.63 0.22
CA LEU A 65 -12.46 1.61 -1.18
C LEU A 65 -12.58 0.19 -1.72
N PHE A 66 -13.32 0.02 -2.81
CA PHE A 66 -13.31 -1.22 -3.58
C PHE A 66 -12.17 -1.13 -4.59
N CYS A 67 -11.28 -2.10 -4.61
CA CYS A 67 -10.08 -2.11 -5.42
C CYS A 67 -9.97 -3.38 -6.27
N HIS A 68 -9.31 -3.26 -7.41
CA HIS A 68 -9.02 -4.32 -8.33
C HIS A 68 -7.52 -4.28 -8.68
N LEU A 69 -6.81 -5.35 -8.34
CA LEU A 69 -5.43 -5.56 -8.77
C LEU A 69 -5.44 -6.13 -10.19
N ASN A 70 -4.90 -5.40 -11.16
CA ASN A 70 -4.91 -5.74 -12.58
C ASN A 70 -3.50 -5.91 -13.14
N ASN A 71 -3.37 -6.77 -14.16
CA ASN A 71 -2.22 -6.83 -15.08
C ASN A 71 -0.87 -6.95 -14.37
N SER A 72 -0.72 -7.96 -13.51
CA SER A 72 0.55 -8.17 -12.79
C SER A 72 1.62 -8.77 -13.70
N THR A 73 2.75 -8.11 -13.80
CA THR A 73 3.96 -8.63 -14.43
C THR A 73 4.95 -9.03 -13.35
N TYR A 74 5.38 -10.29 -13.37
CA TYR A 74 6.41 -10.81 -12.48
C TYR A 74 7.73 -10.94 -13.25
N LEU A 75 8.76 -10.26 -12.76
CA LEU A 75 10.11 -10.30 -13.29
C LEU A 75 11.02 -10.94 -12.25
N GLN A 76 11.79 -11.94 -12.65
CA GLN A 76 12.81 -12.55 -11.81
C GLN A 76 14.17 -12.50 -12.50
N LEU A 77 15.16 -11.98 -11.79
CA LEU A 77 16.55 -11.87 -12.19
C LEU A 77 17.38 -12.84 -11.36
N PHE A 78 17.88 -13.91 -11.99
CA PHE A 78 18.75 -14.88 -11.35
C PHE A 78 20.02 -15.09 -12.16
N LYS A 79 21.21 -14.83 -11.57
CA LYS A 79 22.52 -15.05 -12.21
C LYS A 79 22.62 -14.50 -13.64
N ASN A 80 22.15 -13.27 -13.87
CA ASN A 80 22.09 -12.61 -15.19
C ASN A 80 21.14 -13.26 -16.20
N HIS A 81 20.16 -14.04 -15.77
CA HIS A 81 19.04 -14.48 -16.60
C HIS A 81 17.77 -13.76 -16.13
N THR A 82 17.13 -13.04 -17.07
CA THR A 82 15.82 -12.42 -16.89
C THR A 82 14.73 -13.41 -17.26
N PHE A 83 13.94 -13.82 -16.28
CA PHE A 83 12.70 -14.54 -16.49
C PHE A 83 11.55 -13.56 -16.30
N THR A 84 10.84 -13.25 -17.40
CA THR A 84 9.60 -12.48 -17.36
C THR A 84 8.44 -13.44 -17.46
N ARG A 85 7.52 -13.37 -16.51
CA ARG A 85 6.26 -14.09 -16.55
C ARG A 85 5.14 -13.10 -16.30
N GLU A 86 4.27 -12.93 -17.28
CA GLU A 86 2.98 -12.32 -17.05
C GLU A 86 2.15 -13.28 -16.19
N VAL A 87 1.69 -12.78 -15.05
CA VAL A 87 0.80 -13.52 -14.15
C VAL A 87 -0.52 -12.78 -14.16
N THR A 88 -1.57 -13.41 -14.66
CA THR A 88 -2.92 -12.88 -14.51
C THR A 88 -3.36 -13.04 -13.06
N THR A 89 -2.87 -12.17 -12.18
CA THR A 89 -3.40 -11.96 -10.83
C THR A 89 -4.43 -10.84 -10.92
N GLU A 90 -5.62 -11.19 -11.38
CA GLU A 90 -6.81 -10.36 -11.22
C GLU A 90 -7.43 -10.68 -9.87
N GLN A 91 -7.41 -9.73 -8.95
CA GLN A 91 -8.01 -9.91 -7.63
C GLN A 91 -8.75 -8.66 -7.19
N MET A 92 -10.05 -8.83 -6.95
CA MET A 92 -10.90 -7.81 -6.35
C MET A 92 -10.83 -7.91 -4.82
N PHE A 93 -10.82 -6.76 -4.16
CA PHE A 93 -10.77 -6.66 -2.70
C PHE A 93 -11.33 -5.31 -2.25
N GLU A 94 -11.73 -5.20 -1.01
CA GLU A 94 -12.18 -3.93 -0.43
C GLU A 94 -11.30 -3.56 0.77
N ILE A 95 -10.82 -2.33 0.80
CA ILE A 95 -10.07 -1.76 1.93
C ILE A 95 -11.09 -1.05 2.83
N LYS A 96 -11.16 -1.48 4.10
CA LYS A 96 -12.00 -0.86 5.13
C LYS A 96 -11.20 0.13 5.94
N PHE A 97 -11.81 1.27 6.22
CA PHE A 97 -11.23 2.36 6.98
C PHE A 97 -12.08 2.68 8.21
N ASN A 98 -11.41 3.18 9.23
CA ASN A 98 -12.01 3.87 10.36
C ASN A 98 -11.31 5.22 10.57
N ASN A 99 -11.67 5.93 11.63
CA ASN A 99 -11.07 7.23 11.96
C ASN A 99 -9.58 7.18 12.36
N ARG A 100 -8.97 6.00 12.40
CA ARG A 100 -7.55 5.78 12.68
C ARG A 100 -6.78 5.22 11.48
N GLY A 101 -7.37 5.17 10.29
CA GLY A 101 -6.74 4.63 9.09
C GLY A 101 -7.38 3.33 8.65
N VAL A 102 -6.58 2.39 8.17
CA VAL A 102 -7.08 1.11 7.62
C VAL A 102 -7.41 0.15 8.76
N GLU A 103 -8.64 -0.34 8.76
CA GLU A 103 -9.17 -1.32 9.70
C GLU A 103 -8.86 -2.75 9.25
N GLY A 104 -8.94 -3.03 7.95
CA GLY A 104 -8.73 -4.35 7.39
C GLY A 104 -9.09 -4.44 5.91
N LEU A 105 -9.11 -5.67 5.41
CA LEU A 105 -9.47 -6.00 4.03
C LEU A 105 -10.69 -6.91 3.99
N ILE A 106 -11.48 -6.82 2.92
CA ILE A 106 -12.51 -7.80 2.59
C ILE A 106 -12.10 -8.46 1.27
N ILE A 107 -11.97 -9.78 1.30
CA ILE A 107 -11.51 -10.60 0.14
C ILE A 107 -12.42 -11.82 0.03
N GLU A 108 -12.76 -12.21 -1.20
CA GLU A 108 -13.53 -13.44 -1.45
C GLU A 108 -12.64 -14.67 -1.52
N PRO A 109 -12.90 -15.73 -0.73
CA PRO A 109 -12.25 -17.01 -0.91
C PRO A 109 -12.74 -17.75 -2.16
N PRO A 110 -11.91 -18.66 -2.73
CA PRO A 110 -10.54 -18.96 -2.33
C PRO A 110 -9.54 -18.00 -2.97
N THR A 111 -8.73 -17.32 -2.16
CA THR A 111 -7.58 -16.52 -2.62
C THR A 111 -6.29 -17.11 -2.04
N ARG A 112 -5.28 -17.28 -2.89
CA ARG A 112 -3.98 -17.78 -2.44
C ARG A 112 -3.33 -16.82 -1.45
N MET A 113 -2.66 -17.36 -0.43
CA MET A 113 -2.07 -16.58 0.66
C MET A 113 -1.01 -15.57 0.18
N ASP A 114 -0.25 -15.90 -0.86
CA ASP A 114 0.74 -14.98 -1.46
C ASP A 114 0.07 -13.73 -2.04
N VAL A 115 -1.08 -13.89 -2.69
CA VAL A 115 -1.90 -12.76 -3.17
C VAL A 115 -2.46 -11.97 -1.99
N VAL A 116 -2.99 -12.65 -0.96
CA VAL A 116 -3.51 -11.96 0.23
C VAL A 116 -2.43 -11.10 0.90
N ASN A 117 -1.19 -11.58 0.98
CA ASN A 117 -0.09 -10.80 1.56
C ASN A 117 0.28 -9.58 0.71
N ILE A 118 0.21 -9.67 -0.62
CA ILE A 118 0.34 -8.52 -1.51
C ILE A 118 -0.77 -7.50 -1.22
N LEU A 119 -2.02 -7.96 -1.09
CA LEU A 119 -3.16 -7.07 -0.78
C LEU A 119 -2.99 -6.38 0.59
N ARG A 120 -2.52 -7.10 1.61
CA ARG A 120 -2.18 -6.53 2.93
C ARG A 120 -1.10 -5.45 2.84
N LYS A 121 -0.08 -5.66 2.01
CA LYS A 121 0.98 -4.68 1.75
C LYS A 121 0.46 -3.43 1.06
N ILE A 122 -0.42 -3.60 0.07
CA ILE A 122 -1.13 -2.51 -0.62
C ILE A 122 -1.92 -1.70 0.41
N ALA A 123 -2.81 -2.34 1.17
CA ALA A 123 -3.63 -1.68 2.17
C ALA A 123 -2.79 -0.96 3.24
N THR A 124 -1.64 -1.51 3.62
CA THR A 124 -0.70 -0.87 4.55
C THR A 124 -0.15 0.45 3.99
N GLN A 125 0.00 0.62 2.67
CA GLN A 125 0.42 1.90 2.09
C GLN A 125 -0.63 3.01 2.30
N PHE A 126 -1.91 2.64 2.29
CA PHE A 126 -3.04 3.54 2.54
C PHE A 126 -3.34 3.76 4.03
N ASN A 127 -2.66 3.05 4.94
CA ASN A 127 -2.90 3.18 6.37
C ASN A 127 -2.24 4.44 6.93
N ILE A 128 -2.98 5.54 7.07
CA ILE A 128 -2.47 6.83 7.57
C ILE A 128 -3.19 7.18 8.88
N VAL A 129 -2.52 6.95 10.01
CA VAL A 129 -3.05 7.18 11.35
C VAL A 129 -2.79 8.62 11.78
N VAL A 130 -3.46 9.59 11.17
CA VAL A 130 -3.34 11.01 11.52
C VAL A 130 -4.69 11.61 11.84
N ASP A 131 -4.71 12.37 12.93
CA ASP A 131 -5.84 13.21 13.32
C ASP A 131 -5.47 14.70 13.12
N PRO A 132 -6.44 15.63 13.20
CA PRO A 132 -6.18 17.06 12.98
C PRO A 132 -5.13 17.69 13.91
N ILE A 133 -4.85 17.07 15.06
CA ILE A 133 -3.86 17.56 16.02
C ILE A 133 -2.46 17.07 15.63
N THR A 134 -2.33 15.77 15.42
CA THR A 134 -1.08 15.08 15.10
C THR A 134 -0.55 15.46 13.72
N ILE A 135 -1.43 15.73 12.74
CA ILE A 135 -1.00 16.15 11.40
C ILE A 135 -0.27 17.51 11.40
N ARG A 136 -0.56 18.37 12.39
CA ARG A 136 0.10 19.68 12.58
C ARG A 136 1.39 19.58 13.38
N MET A 137 1.69 18.42 13.97
CA MET A 137 2.94 18.19 14.69
C MET A 137 4.04 17.81 13.71
N SER A 138 5.27 18.28 13.95
CA SER A 138 6.43 17.87 13.15
C SER A 138 6.82 16.40 13.40
N GLN A 139 6.53 15.89 14.59
CA GLN A 139 6.86 14.52 14.97
C GLN A 139 5.94 14.02 16.08
N TYR A 140 5.53 12.75 16.02
CA TYR A 140 4.87 12.05 17.12
C TYR A 140 5.13 10.54 17.06
N MET A 141 4.69 9.80 18.08
CA MET A 141 4.76 8.35 18.11
C MET A 141 3.38 7.76 18.37
N ASN A 142 3.04 6.70 17.64
CA ASN A 142 1.83 5.93 17.86
C ASN A 142 2.08 4.46 17.52
N ARG A 143 1.19 3.57 17.96
CA ARG A 143 1.15 2.18 17.49
C ARG A 143 0.21 2.08 16.29
N GLU A 144 0.63 1.37 15.25
CA GLU A 144 -0.21 1.10 14.09
C GLU A 144 -0.10 -0.37 13.69
N ASN A 145 -1.19 -0.91 13.15
CA ASN A 145 -1.16 -2.23 12.54
C ASN A 145 -0.66 -2.15 11.10
N SER A 146 0.07 -3.18 10.68
CA SER A 146 0.68 -3.26 9.35
C SER A 146 0.75 -4.72 8.91
N SER A 147 1.20 -4.96 7.68
CA SER A 147 1.57 -6.32 7.23
C SER A 147 2.54 -7.02 8.18
N MET A 148 3.39 -6.27 8.89
CA MET A 148 4.37 -6.78 9.87
C MET A 148 3.85 -6.82 11.31
N GLY A 149 2.55 -6.66 11.51
CA GLY A 149 1.88 -6.63 12.81
C GLY A 149 1.81 -5.24 13.44
N ASP A 150 1.56 -5.20 14.75
CA ASP A 150 1.41 -3.96 15.52
C ASP A 150 2.80 -3.40 15.86
N CYS A 151 3.19 -2.32 15.20
CA CYS A 151 4.49 -1.69 15.34
C CYS A 151 4.41 -0.38 16.12
N ALA A 152 5.44 -0.12 16.94
CA ALA A 152 5.66 1.23 17.45
C ALA A 152 6.25 2.09 16.33
N THR A 153 5.50 3.11 15.90
CA THR A 153 5.83 3.95 14.75
C THR A 153 6.12 5.37 15.18
N THR A 154 7.28 5.88 14.76
CA THR A 154 7.60 7.30 14.80
C THR A 154 7.20 7.95 13.49
N TYR A 155 6.34 8.95 13.56
CA TYR A 155 5.92 9.77 12.43
C TYR A 155 6.72 11.06 12.42
N ARG A 156 7.27 11.42 11.26
CA ARG A 156 7.86 12.74 11.01
C ARG A 156 7.08 13.38 9.86
N ILE A 157 6.49 14.54 10.13
CA ILE A 157 5.65 15.26 9.17
C ILE A 157 6.36 16.55 8.81
N THR A 158 6.48 16.81 7.52
CA THR A 158 7.00 18.05 6.98
C THR A 158 5.97 18.66 6.04
N HIS A 159 5.72 19.94 6.26
CA HIS A 159 4.84 20.78 5.47
C HIS A 159 5.72 21.75 4.70
N GLU A 160 5.56 21.80 3.38
CA GLU A 160 6.26 22.75 2.53
C GLU A 160 5.21 23.65 1.87
N GLU A 161 5.48 24.95 1.87
CA GLU A 161 4.67 25.93 1.14
C GLU A 161 5.09 25.84 -0.34
N THR A 162 4.15 25.49 -1.21
CA THR A 162 4.39 25.50 -2.65
C THR A 162 4.05 26.90 -3.17
N ASP A 163 5.03 27.57 -3.80
CA ASP A 163 4.76 28.80 -4.55
C ASP A 163 3.73 28.52 -5.64
N MET A 164 2.57 29.17 -5.57
CA MET A 164 1.40 28.98 -6.46
C MET A 164 1.64 29.40 -7.93
N LEU A 165 2.89 29.46 -8.40
CA LEU A 165 3.28 30.10 -9.65
C LEU A 165 3.19 29.20 -10.89
N GLU A 166 2.94 27.90 -10.74
CA GLU A 166 2.72 27.00 -11.88
C GLU A 166 1.39 26.23 -11.72
N LYS A 167 0.27 26.96 -11.75
CA LYS A 167 -1.04 26.36 -12.05
C LYS A 167 -1.06 25.95 -13.52
N GLU A 168 -0.41 24.84 -13.83
CA GLU A 168 -0.71 24.10 -15.05
C GLU A 168 -2.19 23.71 -15.06
N ASP A 169 -2.77 23.63 -16.25
CA ASP A 169 -4.14 23.21 -16.52
C ASP A 169 -4.27 21.72 -16.14
N LYS A 170 -4.62 21.44 -14.88
CA LYS A 170 -4.67 20.09 -14.31
C LYS A 170 -6.10 19.71 -13.90
N ASP A 171 -6.44 18.46 -14.16
CA ASP A 171 -7.81 17.92 -14.01
C ASP A 171 -8.28 17.82 -12.55
N PHE A 172 -7.36 17.76 -11.59
CA PHE A 172 -7.69 17.67 -10.17
C PHE A 172 -6.64 18.32 -9.25
N GLN A 173 -7.09 18.65 -8.03
CA GLN A 173 -6.26 19.12 -6.93
C GLN A 173 -6.52 18.29 -5.67
N LEU A 174 -5.48 17.70 -5.08
CA LEU A 174 -5.52 16.93 -3.85
C LEU A 174 -5.60 17.86 -2.63
N VAL A 175 -6.41 17.45 -1.66
CA VAL A 175 -6.65 18.20 -0.42
C VAL A 175 -6.60 17.25 0.78
N VAL A 176 -5.76 17.58 1.75
CA VAL A 176 -5.64 16.84 3.01
C VAL A 176 -6.79 17.26 3.94
N MET A 177 -7.74 16.36 4.18
CA MET A 177 -9.02 16.69 4.85
C MET A 177 -8.86 17.24 6.28
N PRO A 178 -7.95 16.73 7.13
CA PRO A 178 -7.69 17.33 8.45
C PRO A 178 -7.14 18.77 8.41
N LEU A 179 -6.79 19.28 7.23
CA LEU A 179 -6.10 20.54 7.01
C LEU A 179 -6.82 21.45 5.99
N ILE A 180 -8.12 21.27 5.75
CA ILE A 180 -8.89 22.05 4.76
C ILE A 180 -8.72 23.57 4.92
N ASP A 181 -8.51 24.05 6.16
CA ASP A 181 -8.34 25.48 6.47
C ASP A 181 -6.89 25.98 6.37
N ALA A 182 -5.92 25.13 6.01
CA ALA A 182 -4.51 25.49 5.91
C ALA A 182 -4.07 25.48 4.44
N GLU A 183 -3.54 26.61 3.95
CA GLU A 183 -2.87 26.70 2.66
C GLU A 183 -1.56 25.93 2.73
N LEU A 184 -1.63 24.61 2.58
CA LEU A 184 -0.47 23.72 2.58
C LEU A 184 -0.27 23.24 1.16
N GLY A 185 0.93 23.49 0.65
CA GLY A 185 1.32 23.12 -0.71
C GLY A 185 1.64 21.63 -0.81
N THR A 186 2.66 21.20 -0.08
CA THR A 186 3.16 19.83 -0.11
C THR A 186 3.23 19.24 1.31
N LEU A 187 2.76 18.00 1.45
CA LEU A 187 2.82 17.24 2.70
C LEU A 187 3.67 15.99 2.51
N SER A 188 4.69 15.84 3.36
CA SER A 188 5.48 14.61 3.44
C SER A 188 5.38 13.98 4.82
N ILE A 189 5.07 12.68 4.85
CA ILE A 189 4.97 11.88 6.08
C ILE A 189 5.98 10.74 6.00
N GLU A 190 6.98 10.73 6.87
CA GLU A 190 7.89 9.61 7.06
C GLU A 190 7.47 8.81 8.31
N LYS A 191 7.36 7.49 8.17
CA LYS A 191 7.01 6.54 9.23
C LYS A 191 8.19 5.61 9.46
N SER A 192 8.74 5.59 10.67
CA SER A 192 9.79 4.66 11.08
C SER A 192 9.22 3.66 12.08
N ARG A 193 9.12 2.39 11.68
CA ARG A 193 8.51 1.32 12.47
C ARG A 193 9.56 0.50 13.21
N LYS A 194 9.30 0.25 14.51
CA LYS A 194 10.19 -0.51 15.40
C LYS A 194 9.35 -1.37 16.35
N ARG A 195 9.97 -2.41 16.91
CA ARG A 195 9.37 -3.25 17.98
C ARG A 195 7.95 -3.75 17.63
N CYS A 196 7.81 -4.36 16.46
CA CYS A 196 6.56 -4.95 16.02
C CYS A 196 6.21 -6.19 16.84
N ILE A 197 4.97 -6.26 17.30
CA ILE A 197 4.37 -7.38 18.02
C ILE A 197 3.68 -8.27 16.98
N ASN A 198 3.80 -9.59 17.14
CA ASN A 198 3.24 -10.58 16.22
C ASN A 198 3.72 -10.39 14.77
N ALA A 199 5.00 -10.03 14.60
CA ALA A 199 5.61 -9.98 13.29
C ALA A 199 5.56 -11.37 12.61
N PRO A 200 5.31 -11.43 11.29
CA PRO A 200 5.12 -12.70 10.61
C PRO A 200 6.36 -13.56 10.66
N ARG A 201 6.13 -14.86 10.88
CA ARG A 201 7.18 -15.89 10.85
C ARG A 201 7.56 -16.33 9.44
N TYR A 202 6.79 -15.90 8.43
CA TYR A 202 6.96 -16.29 7.04
C TYR A 202 6.95 -15.04 6.15
N VAL A 203 7.77 -15.06 5.11
CA VAL A 203 7.82 -14.00 4.09
C VAL A 203 7.36 -14.66 2.78
N ASP A 204 6.77 -13.90 1.86
CA ASP A 204 6.00 -14.43 0.70
C ASP A 204 6.67 -15.53 -0.12
N PHE A 205 8.00 -15.62 -0.09
CA PHE A 205 8.81 -16.58 -0.86
C PHE A 205 9.60 -17.58 0.00
N SER A 206 9.51 -17.55 1.34
CA SER A 206 10.29 -18.49 2.17
C SER A 206 9.71 -18.79 3.56
N THR A 207 9.93 -20.03 4.00
CA THR A 207 9.64 -20.49 5.35
C THR A 207 10.85 -20.28 6.27
N GLY A 208 10.94 -19.14 6.97
CA GLY A 208 12.05 -18.89 7.88
C GLY A 208 11.80 -17.71 8.82
N ILE A 209 12.44 -17.72 10.00
CA ILE A 209 12.19 -16.71 11.03
C ILE A 209 12.71 -15.36 10.55
N LEU A 210 11.78 -14.43 10.35
CA LEU A 210 12.06 -13.04 9.98
C LEU A 210 12.54 -12.25 11.20
N LYS A 211 13.75 -11.69 11.09
CA LYS A 211 14.25 -10.66 11.98
C LYS A 211 14.18 -9.32 11.26
N MET A 212 13.26 -8.47 11.71
CA MET A 212 13.13 -7.10 11.21
C MET A 212 14.41 -6.29 11.47
N GLY A 213 14.89 -5.62 10.44
CA GLY A 213 15.94 -4.61 10.51
C GLY A 213 15.33 -3.22 10.48
N ARG A 214 15.28 -2.62 9.29
CA ARG A 214 14.76 -1.27 9.04
C ARG A 214 13.39 -1.37 8.39
N PHE A 215 12.44 -0.56 8.82
CA PHE A 215 11.14 -0.45 8.16
C PHE A 215 10.74 1.02 8.13
N ILE A 216 10.81 1.63 6.95
CA ILE A 216 10.47 3.02 6.72
C ILE A 216 9.44 3.12 5.60
N SER A 217 8.38 3.90 5.82
CA SER A 217 7.49 4.34 4.76
C SER A 217 7.55 5.85 4.62
N LYS A 218 7.41 6.35 3.40
CA LYS A 218 7.29 7.75 3.05
C LYS A 218 6.03 7.91 2.24
N ILE A 219 5.26 8.93 2.56
CA ILE A 219 4.06 9.34 1.84
C ILE A 219 4.29 10.78 1.43
N HIS A 220 4.14 11.06 0.15
CA HIS A 220 4.32 12.38 -0.43
C HIS A 220 3.02 12.77 -1.12
N ILE A 221 2.57 13.99 -0.82
CA ILE A 221 1.32 14.53 -1.33
C ILE A 221 1.60 15.94 -1.81
N ASP A 222 1.52 16.10 -3.11
CA ASP A 222 1.49 17.37 -3.81
C ASP A 222 0.05 17.67 -4.25
N PRO A 223 -0.24 18.89 -4.73
CA PRO A 223 -1.56 19.21 -5.25
C PRO A 223 -2.05 18.28 -6.37
N ASP A 224 -1.18 17.62 -7.12
CA ASP A 224 -1.55 16.75 -8.24
C ASP A 224 -0.95 15.33 -8.13
N LYS A 225 -0.16 15.04 -7.09
CA LYS A 225 0.53 13.75 -6.96
C LYS A 225 0.34 13.16 -5.58
N PHE A 226 0.09 11.86 -5.57
CA PHE A 226 0.10 11.05 -4.36
C PHE A 226 1.05 9.88 -4.59
N GLU A 227 2.10 9.80 -3.77
CA GLU A 227 3.13 8.77 -3.88
C GLU A 227 3.38 8.15 -2.51
N THR A 228 3.53 6.83 -2.51
CA THR A 228 3.98 6.08 -1.34
C THR A 228 5.21 5.26 -1.69
N PHE A 229 6.16 5.26 -0.76
CA PHE A 229 7.39 4.50 -0.85
C PHE A 229 7.63 3.79 0.47
N THR A 230 7.82 2.48 0.45
CA THR A 230 8.19 1.70 1.63
C THR A 230 9.46 0.94 1.37
N GLU A 231 10.40 1.02 2.31
CA GLU A 231 11.61 0.21 2.35
C GLU A 231 11.62 -0.63 3.62
N PHE A 232 11.73 -1.93 3.45
CA PHE A 232 11.89 -2.90 4.52
C PHE A 232 13.17 -3.71 4.32
N ASP A 233 14.01 -3.74 5.35
CA ASP A 233 15.20 -4.59 5.43
C ASP A 233 14.98 -5.64 6.52
N GLY A 234 15.19 -6.91 6.19
CA GLY A 234 15.07 -8.03 7.10
C GLY A 234 16.17 -9.06 6.93
N LYS A 235 16.31 -9.92 7.93
CA LYS A 235 17.12 -11.14 7.84
C LYS A 235 16.24 -12.35 8.10
N ILE A 236 16.30 -13.33 7.21
CA ILE A 236 15.53 -14.57 7.32
C ILE A 236 16.49 -15.67 7.76
N SER A 237 16.17 -16.34 8.85
CA SER A 237 16.89 -17.55 9.27
C SER A 237 16.11 -18.77 8.80
N LEU A 238 16.64 -19.48 7.81
CA LEU A 238 16.06 -20.73 7.34
C LEU A 238 16.43 -21.84 8.33
N LEU A 239 15.41 -22.54 8.83
CA LEU A 239 15.60 -23.70 9.70
C LEU A 239 15.72 -24.95 8.80
N SER A 240 16.95 -25.30 8.43
CA SER A 240 17.29 -26.56 7.79
C SER A 240 18.08 -27.41 8.79
N GLU A 241 17.86 -28.73 8.79
CA GLU A 241 18.51 -29.68 9.73
C GLU A 241 20.05 -29.71 9.64
N SER A 242 20.65 -29.19 8.55
CA SER A 242 22.09 -29.29 8.32
C SER A 242 22.84 -27.95 8.18
N GLU A 243 22.17 -26.82 7.88
CA GLU A 243 22.84 -25.52 7.73
C GLU A 243 21.95 -24.33 8.14
N HIS A 244 22.47 -23.48 9.03
CA HIS A 244 21.84 -22.20 9.39
C HIS A 244 22.09 -21.16 8.30
N ARG A 245 21.34 -21.23 7.19
CA ARG A 245 21.45 -20.22 6.12
C ARG A 245 20.69 -18.95 6.52
N ARG A 246 21.40 -17.82 6.56
CA ARG A 246 20.82 -16.50 6.82
C ARG A 246 20.73 -15.74 5.52
N LEU A 247 19.51 -15.44 5.09
CA LEU A 247 19.27 -14.57 3.94
C LEU A 247 19.11 -13.13 4.43
N SER A 248 19.77 -12.18 3.79
CA SER A 248 19.39 -10.78 3.87
C SER A 248 18.35 -10.51 2.78
N PHE A 249 17.30 -9.81 3.15
CA PHE A 249 16.16 -9.54 2.30
C PHE A 249 15.83 -8.06 2.40
N LYS A 250 15.67 -7.41 1.26
CA LYS A 250 15.18 -6.04 1.15
C LYS A 250 13.92 -6.03 0.29
N GLU A 251 12.88 -5.36 0.75
CA GLU A 251 11.64 -5.09 0.04
C GLU A 251 11.49 -3.60 -0.18
N ILE A 252 11.09 -3.24 -1.39
CA ILE A 252 10.75 -1.88 -1.77
C ILE A 252 9.36 -1.92 -2.37
N ILE A 253 8.41 -1.16 -1.83
CA ILE A 253 7.07 -1.01 -2.38
C ILE A 253 6.89 0.45 -2.79
N GLN A 254 6.39 0.66 -4.01
CA GLN A 254 6.01 1.96 -4.53
C GLN A 254 4.57 1.89 -5.03
N ILE A 255 3.74 2.84 -4.61
CA ILE A 255 2.39 3.04 -5.15
C ILE A 255 2.20 4.52 -5.43
N ASN A 256 1.93 4.84 -6.69
CA ASN A 256 1.77 6.21 -7.16
C ASN A 256 0.39 6.36 -7.80
N LEU A 257 -0.33 7.45 -7.50
CA LEU A 257 -1.55 7.81 -8.20
C LEU A 257 -1.20 8.22 -9.63
N ASN A 258 -1.71 7.47 -10.61
CA ASN A 258 -1.55 7.76 -12.03
C ASN A 258 -2.65 8.71 -12.54
N GLY A 259 -3.90 8.52 -12.08
CA GLY A 259 -5.00 9.38 -12.51
C GLY A 259 -6.34 9.08 -11.85
N ILE A 260 -7.30 9.99 -12.10
CA ILE A 260 -8.69 9.88 -11.66
C ILE A 260 -9.59 10.03 -12.89
N GLU A 261 -10.30 8.96 -13.23
CA GLU A 261 -11.09 8.87 -14.46
C GLU A 261 -12.56 8.52 -14.14
N PRO A 262 -13.52 8.82 -15.04
CA PRO A 262 -14.88 8.34 -14.91
C PRO A 262 -14.92 6.80 -15.02
N ALA A 263 -15.60 6.17 -14.06
CA ALA A 263 -15.78 4.72 -14.08
C ALA A 263 -16.67 4.30 -15.28
N GLN A 264 -16.27 3.23 -15.96
CA GLN A 264 -16.94 2.76 -17.19
C GLN A 264 -18.21 1.93 -16.93
N GLY A 265 -18.50 1.58 -15.67
CA GLY A 265 -19.65 0.76 -15.31
C GLY A 265 -19.92 0.71 -13.82
N GLU A 266 -20.97 -0.03 -13.45
CA GLU A 266 -21.35 -0.22 -12.05
C GLU A 266 -20.22 -0.83 -11.22
N LEU A 267 -20.25 -0.57 -9.91
CA LEU A 267 -19.28 -1.13 -8.99
C LEU A 267 -19.52 -2.65 -8.86
N PRO A 268 -18.49 -3.49 -9.06
CA PRO A 268 -18.62 -4.92 -8.80
C PRO A 268 -18.97 -5.20 -7.33
N THR A 269 -19.62 -6.33 -7.08
CA THR A 269 -20.01 -6.76 -5.74
C THR A 269 -19.21 -7.99 -5.32
N LEU A 270 -18.63 -7.94 -4.10
CA LEU A 270 -18.13 -9.13 -3.41
C LEU A 270 -19.31 -9.78 -2.67
N PHE A 271 -19.74 -10.95 -3.10
CA PHE A 271 -20.86 -11.72 -2.55
C PHE A 271 -20.47 -12.50 -1.29
N TYR A 272 -19.24 -13.00 -1.22
CA TYR A 272 -18.76 -13.87 -0.12
C TYR A 272 -17.50 -13.32 0.56
N GLY A 273 -17.36 -11.99 0.59
CA GLY A 273 -16.19 -11.33 1.14
C GLY A 273 -16.06 -11.56 2.65
N GLU A 274 -14.91 -12.07 3.08
CA GLU A 274 -14.56 -12.22 4.49
C GLU A 274 -13.61 -11.10 4.93
N MET A 275 -13.85 -10.53 6.12
CA MET A 275 -12.98 -9.51 6.69
C MET A 275 -11.72 -10.15 7.28
N ILE A 276 -10.57 -9.66 6.84
CA ILE A 276 -9.26 -10.09 7.32
C ILE A 276 -8.45 -8.91 7.85
N ASP A 277 -7.57 -9.20 8.79
CA ASP A 277 -6.62 -8.22 9.32
C ASP A 277 -5.44 -7.99 8.36
N LEU A 278 -4.78 -6.83 8.54
CA LEU A 278 -3.55 -6.47 7.84
C LEU A 278 -2.38 -7.36 8.21
N ASN A 279 -2.31 -7.89 9.43
CA ASN A 279 -1.16 -8.69 9.86
C ASN A 279 -1.10 -10.04 9.11
N THR A 280 0.02 -10.29 8.44
CA THR A 280 0.30 -11.54 7.72
C THR A 280 0.33 -12.79 8.61
N ASN A 281 0.54 -12.64 9.92
CA ASN A 281 0.60 -13.76 10.85
C ASN A 281 -0.78 -14.22 11.39
N ASN A 282 -1.84 -13.45 11.16
CA ASN A 282 -3.17 -13.85 11.62
C ASN A 282 -3.75 -14.89 10.66
N ASP A 283 -4.12 -16.05 11.22
CA ASP A 283 -4.72 -17.16 10.49
C ASP A 283 -5.94 -16.67 9.71
N ILE A 284 -5.95 -16.97 8.43
CA ILE A 284 -7.14 -16.82 7.60
C ILE A 284 -8.05 -18.03 7.89
N PRO A 285 -9.38 -17.88 7.91
CA PRO A 285 -10.29 -19.02 8.00
C PRO A 285 -9.89 -20.13 7.03
N SER A 286 -10.04 -21.39 7.45
CA SER A 286 -9.59 -22.59 6.72
C SER A 286 -10.06 -22.69 5.27
N ASN A 287 -11.06 -21.88 4.90
CA ASN A 287 -11.69 -21.79 3.58
C ASN A 287 -10.78 -21.17 2.51
N PHE A 288 -9.64 -20.59 2.89
CA PHE A 288 -8.65 -19.98 1.98
C PHE A 288 -7.47 -20.91 1.65
N ILE A 289 -7.47 -22.15 2.17
CA ILE A 289 -6.42 -23.14 1.93
C ILE A 289 -6.88 -24.08 0.80
N ASN A 290 -6.27 -23.96 -0.37
CA ASN A 290 -6.21 -25.02 -1.38
C ASN A 290 -4.77 -25.19 -1.83
#